data_AF-A0A1W9LBA7-F1
#
_entry.id   AF-A0A1W9LBA7-F1
#
_cell.length_a   1.000
_cell.length_b   1.000
_cell.length_c   1.000
_cell.angle_alpha   90.00
_cell.angle_beta   90.00
_cell.angle_gamma   90.00
#
_symmetry.space_group_name_H-M   'P 1'
#
loop_
_entity.id
_entity.type
_entity.pdbx_description
1 polymer ?
#
loop_
_entity_poly.entity_id
_entity_poly.type
_entity_poly.pdbx_seq_one_letter_code
_entity_poly.pdbx_strand_id
1 'polypeptide(L)'
;MPCSRFISALFASSVLKGLAAATDLEVKRFLLSLLELAGGEECVAPVADTDASLREAALRSLAGWSTPDAVPKLLGLATTTEPANLRIVALRGAIRLSRDITASAADRLAWIDAALKAATRAEEKREAVSALAELDSPAAVARAGMLLDDPDVPREGALALARMLVPEKPRKGTKLSAGDIAALRKALPHLPAGDVKSRVEKALPK
;
A
#
# COMPACT_ATOMS: atom_id res chain seq x y z
N MET A 1 2.54 -19.62 15.02
CA MET A 1 1.30 -20.43 15.12
C MET A 1 1.19 -21.36 13.91
N PRO A 2 1.63 -22.62 14.01
CA PRO A 2 1.64 -23.56 12.88
C PRO A 2 0.23 -24.09 12.51
N CYS A 3 -0.69 -24.25 13.47
CA CYS A 3 -2.04 -24.76 13.19
C CYS A 3 -2.91 -23.83 12.33
N SER A 4 -2.76 -22.51 12.48
CA SER A 4 -3.57 -21.53 11.73
C SER A 4 -3.20 -21.49 10.25
N ARG A 5 -1.90 -21.55 9.91
CA ARG A 5 -1.44 -21.64 8.52
C ARG A 5 -1.84 -22.95 7.85
N PHE A 6 -1.83 -24.06 8.60
CA PHE A 6 -2.22 -25.37 8.08
C PHE A 6 -3.72 -25.44 7.73
N ILE A 7 -4.58 -24.89 8.58
CA ILE A 7 -6.03 -24.81 8.30
C ILE A 7 -6.30 -23.87 7.11
N SER A 8 -5.58 -22.75 7.01
CA SER A 8 -5.71 -21.83 5.86
C SER A 8 -5.31 -22.50 4.55
N ALA A 9 -4.21 -23.25 4.53
CA ALA A 9 -3.73 -23.95 3.33
C ALA A 9 -4.70 -25.07 2.87
N LEU A 10 -5.29 -25.82 3.81
CA LEU A 10 -6.30 -26.84 3.48
C LEU A 10 -7.58 -26.21 2.93
N PHE A 11 -8.01 -25.09 3.52
CA PHE A 11 -9.15 -24.32 3.04
C PHE A 11 -8.89 -23.77 1.63
N ALA A 12 -7.76 -23.08 1.44
CA ALA A 12 -7.30 -22.57 0.14
C ALA A 12 -7.29 -23.66 -0.94
N SER A 13 -6.65 -24.80 -0.66
CA SER A 13 -6.58 -25.92 -1.61
C SER A 13 -7.98 -26.46 -1.98
N SER A 14 -8.90 -26.54 -1.01
CA SER A 14 -10.26 -27.04 -1.23
C SER A 14 -11.08 -26.07 -2.09
N VAL A 15 -10.98 -24.77 -1.81
CA VAL A 15 -11.68 -23.73 -2.57
C VAL A 15 -11.12 -23.62 -3.99
N LEU A 16 -9.79 -23.72 -4.17
CA LEU A 16 -9.16 -23.74 -5.49
C LEU A 16 -9.61 -24.94 -6.35
N LYS A 17 -9.71 -26.13 -5.74
CA LYS A 17 -10.27 -27.31 -6.44
C LYS A 17 -11.73 -27.09 -6.84
N GLY A 18 -12.53 -26.52 -5.95
CA GLY A 18 -13.91 -26.14 -6.25
C GLY A 18 -14.00 -25.13 -7.40
N LEU A 19 -13.12 -24.12 -7.41
CA LEU A 19 -13.09 -23.08 -8.43
C LEU A 19 -12.76 -23.65 -9.81
N ALA A 20 -11.81 -24.61 -9.87
CA ALA A 20 -11.44 -25.29 -11.10
C ALA A 20 -12.53 -26.24 -11.61
N ALA A 21 -13.26 -26.91 -10.71
CA ALA A 21 -14.32 -27.87 -11.07
C ALA A 21 -15.66 -27.20 -11.41
N ALA A 22 -15.93 -26.01 -10.86
CA ALA A 22 -17.18 -25.31 -11.10
C ALA A 22 -17.32 -24.92 -12.57
N THR A 23 -18.50 -25.13 -13.14
CA THR A 23 -18.86 -24.69 -14.50
C THR A 23 -19.69 -23.40 -14.47
N ASP A 24 -20.46 -23.21 -13.41
CA ASP A 24 -21.32 -22.05 -13.20
C ASP A 24 -20.50 -20.80 -12.78
N LEU A 25 -20.78 -19.67 -13.43
CA LEU A 25 -20.05 -18.42 -13.20
C LEU A 25 -20.36 -17.78 -11.85
N GLU A 26 -21.58 -17.89 -11.33
CA GLU A 26 -21.94 -17.36 -10.02
C GLU A 26 -21.25 -18.16 -8.92
N VAL A 27 -21.20 -19.50 -9.07
CA VAL A 27 -20.44 -20.37 -8.16
C VAL A 27 -18.96 -20.00 -8.19
N LYS A 28 -18.36 -19.79 -9.37
CA LYS A 28 -16.96 -19.34 -9.46
C LYS A 28 -16.75 -17.98 -8.77
N ARG A 29 -17.65 -17.01 -8.95
CA ARG A 29 -17.56 -15.71 -8.25
C ARG A 29 -17.63 -15.85 -6.74
N PHE A 30 -18.54 -16.69 -6.24
CA PHE A 30 -18.65 -16.98 -4.81
C PHE A 30 -17.36 -17.60 -4.27
N LEU A 31 -16.81 -18.61 -4.95
CA LEU A 31 -15.56 -19.25 -4.55
C LEU A 31 -14.37 -18.28 -4.57
N LEU A 32 -14.31 -17.35 -5.54
CA LEU A 32 -13.32 -16.27 -5.54
C LEU A 32 -13.44 -15.36 -4.32
N SER A 33 -14.66 -15.03 -3.88
CA SER A 33 -14.85 -14.24 -2.65
C SER A 33 -14.41 -14.99 -1.39
N LEU A 34 -14.48 -16.33 -1.37
CA LEU A 34 -13.98 -17.12 -0.25
C LEU A 34 -12.45 -17.12 -0.16
N LEU A 35 -11.76 -17.05 -1.29
CA LEU A 35 -10.28 -16.98 -1.32
C LEU A 35 -9.75 -15.68 -0.71
N GLU A 36 -10.58 -14.64 -0.61
CA GLU A 36 -10.25 -13.41 0.12
C GLU A 36 -9.93 -13.67 1.60
N LEU A 37 -10.65 -14.64 2.20
CA LEU A 37 -10.49 -15.02 3.60
C LEU A 37 -9.27 -15.91 3.83
N ALA A 38 -8.88 -16.70 2.83
CA ALA A 38 -7.74 -17.61 2.91
C ALA A 38 -6.40 -16.86 2.79
N GLY A 39 -6.33 -15.93 1.84
CA GLY A 39 -5.08 -15.34 1.39
C GLY A 39 -4.08 -16.42 0.91
N GLY A 40 -2.79 -16.07 0.97
CA GLY A 40 -1.69 -17.00 0.70
C GLY A 40 -1.15 -16.92 -0.72
N GLU A 41 0.17 -16.99 -0.83
CA GLU A 41 0.92 -16.91 -2.09
C GLU A 41 0.45 -17.97 -3.12
N GLU A 42 0.07 -19.16 -2.65
CA GLU A 42 -0.42 -20.25 -3.49
C GLU A 42 -1.73 -19.94 -4.23
N CYS A 43 -2.53 -19.02 -3.70
CA CYS A 43 -3.80 -18.59 -4.28
C CYS A 43 -3.63 -17.46 -5.31
N VAL A 44 -2.48 -16.76 -5.30
CA VAL A 44 -2.31 -15.51 -6.07
C VAL A 44 -2.43 -15.77 -7.58
N ALA A 45 -1.65 -16.73 -8.10
CA ALA A 45 -1.68 -17.05 -9.53
C ALA A 45 -3.04 -17.65 -9.96
N PRO A 46 -3.59 -18.68 -9.27
CA PRO A 46 -4.90 -19.22 -9.63
C PRO A 46 -6.04 -18.22 -9.65
N VAL A 47 -6.05 -17.24 -8.73
CA VAL A 47 -7.08 -16.19 -8.71
C VAL A 47 -6.85 -15.19 -9.83
N ALA A 48 -5.62 -14.72 -10.00
CA ALA A 48 -5.34 -13.64 -10.93
C ALA A 48 -5.43 -14.04 -12.41
N ASP A 49 -5.15 -15.30 -12.73
CA ASP A 49 -5.12 -15.80 -14.11
C ASP A 49 -6.45 -16.46 -14.50
N THR A 50 -7.56 -16.04 -13.88
CA THR A 50 -8.93 -16.47 -14.22
C THR A 50 -9.40 -15.91 -15.55
N ASP A 51 -10.45 -16.55 -16.09
CA ASP A 51 -11.10 -16.17 -17.35
C ASP A 51 -11.54 -14.70 -17.36
N ALA A 52 -11.60 -14.11 -18.56
CA ALA A 52 -12.01 -12.72 -18.76
C ALA A 52 -13.38 -12.38 -18.13
N SER A 53 -14.31 -13.34 -18.07
CA SER A 53 -15.64 -13.20 -17.45
C SER A 53 -15.62 -13.05 -15.92
N LEU A 54 -14.51 -13.46 -15.29
CA LEU A 54 -14.29 -13.45 -13.84
C LEU A 54 -13.21 -12.47 -13.38
N ARG A 55 -12.45 -11.89 -14.31
CA ARG A 55 -11.35 -10.94 -14.03
C ARG A 55 -11.69 -9.91 -12.96
N GLU A 56 -12.84 -9.26 -13.08
CA GLU A 56 -13.27 -8.23 -12.13
C GLU A 56 -13.52 -8.80 -10.73
N ALA A 57 -14.15 -9.99 -10.63
CA ALA A 57 -14.38 -10.66 -9.35
C ALA A 57 -13.07 -11.14 -8.71
N ALA A 58 -12.19 -11.72 -9.52
CA ALA A 58 -10.88 -12.16 -9.09
C ALA A 58 -10.01 -11.00 -8.60
N LEU A 59 -10.00 -9.88 -9.34
CA LEU A 59 -9.25 -8.70 -8.95
C LEU A 59 -9.77 -8.10 -7.65
N ARG A 60 -11.09 -7.99 -7.48
CA ARG A 60 -11.67 -7.52 -6.22
C ARG A 60 -11.35 -8.44 -5.05
N SER A 61 -11.39 -9.76 -5.28
CA SER A 61 -10.94 -10.73 -4.28
C SER A 61 -9.50 -10.45 -3.87
N LEU A 62 -8.53 -10.42 -4.81
CA LEU A 62 -7.13 -10.11 -4.50
C LEU A 62 -6.96 -8.79 -3.75
N ALA A 63 -7.66 -7.74 -4.17
CA ALA A 63 -7.61 -6.43 -3.54
C ALA A 63 -8.18 -6.42 -2.12
N GLY A 64 -9.03 -7.39 -1.76
CA GLY A 64 -9.67 -7.56 -0.46
C GLY A 64 -8.89 -8.42 0.54
N TRP A 65 -7.79 -9.07 0.13
CA TRP A 65 -7.07 -10.04 0.98
C TRP A 65 -6.61 -9.48 2.33
N SER A 66 -6.43 -10.36 3.31
CA SER A 66 -5.89 -10.00 4.61
C SER A 66 -4.36 -10.09 4.69
N THR A 67 -3.71 -10.70 3.70
CA THR A 67 -2.25 -10.90 3.67
C THR A 67 -1.59 -10.10 2.54
N PRO A 68 -0.31 -9.70 2.70
CA PRO A 68 0.38 -8.88 1.71
C PRO A 68 0.86 -9.66 0.48
N ASP A 69 0.62 -10.98 0.44
CA ASP A 69 1.11 -11.87 -0.64
C ASP A 69 0.59 -11.45 -2.03
N ALA A 70 -0.59 -10.82 -2.09
CA ALA A 70 -1.17 -10.33 -3.33
C ALA A 70 -0.53 -9.02 -3.86
N VAL A 71 0.26 -8.30 -3.05
CA VAL A 71 0.76 -6.95 -3.40
C VAL A 71 1.54 -6.95 -4.72
N PRO A 72 2.54 -7.83 -4.95
CA PRO A 72 3.31 -7.80 -6.20
C PRO A 72 2.43 -8.01 -7.44
N LYS A 73 1.46 -8.93 -7.36
CA LYS A 73 0.54 -9.19 -8.48
C LYS A 73 -0.44 -8.03 -8.68
N LEU A 74 -0.98 -7.45 -7.61
CA LEU A 74 -1.85 -6.27 -7.70
C LEU A 74 -1.15 -5.06 -8.32
N LEU A 75 0.13 -4.84 -8.00
CA LEU A 75 0.93 -3.78 -8.62
C LEU A 75 1.14 -4.01 -10.13
N GLY A 76 1.37 -5.26 -10.54
CA GLY A 76 1.41 -5.62 -11.97
C GLY A 76 0.07 -5.41 -12.68
N LEU A 77 -1.04 -5.74 -12.01
CA LEU A 77 -2.39 -5.53 -12.54
C LEU A 77 -2.77 -4.05 -12.61
N ALA A 78 -2.26 -3.21 -11.70
CA ALA A 78 -2.48 -1.78 -11.67
C ALA A 78 -1.93 -1.04 -12.91
N THR A 79 -0.98 -1.64 -13.64
CA THR A 79 -0.39 -1.04 -14.84
C THR A 79 -0.88 -1.67 -16.15
N THR A 80 -1.37 -2.91 -16.12
CA THR A 80 -1.66 -3.70 -17.32
C THR A 80 -3.14 -3.98 -17.56
N THR A 81 -3.99 -3.86 -16.53
CA THR A 81 -5.40 -4.27 -16.62
C THR A 81 -6.25 -3.25 -17.35
N GLU A 82 -7.22 -3.71 -18.13
CA GLU A 82 -8.33 -2.91 -18.64
C GLU A 82 -9.68 -3.52 -18.22
N PRO A 83 -10.73 -2.70 -18.01
CA PRO A 83 -10.76 -1.25 -18.15
C PRO A 83 -10.05 -0.48 -17.01
N ALA A 84 -9.77 0.81 -17.20
CA ALA A 84 -9.07 1.67 -16.24
C ALA A 84 -9.62 1.64 -14.80
N ASN A 85 -10.93 1.42 -14.62
CA ASN A 85 -11.54 1.25 -13.29
C ASN A 85 -10.96 0.06 -12.52
N LEU A 86 -10.59 -1.03 -13.20
CA LEU A 86 -9.95 -2.19 -12.59
C LEU A 86 -8.51 -1.86 -12.15
N ARG A 87 -7.76 -1.06 -12.90
CA ARG A 87 -6.43 -0.60 -12.45
C ARG A 87 -6.51 0.14 -11.12
N ILE A 88 -7.54 0.97 -10.93
CA ILE A 88 -7.77 1.69 -9.67
C ILE A 88 -8.03 0.71 -8.52
N VAL A 89 -8.85 -0.33 -8.75
CA VAL A 89 -9.10 -1.38 -7.75
C VAL A 89 -7.80 -2.09 -7.37
N ALA A 90 -6.99 -2.47 -8.37
CA ALA A 90 -5.71 -3.13 -8.16
C ALA A 90 -4.75 -2.27 -7.33
N LEU A 91 -4.62 -1.00 -7.71
CA LEU A 91 -3.72 -0.05 -7.06
C LEU A 91 -4.12 0.22 -5.61
N ARG A 92 -5.40 0.45 -5.33
CA ARG A 92 -5.90 0.63 -3.97
C ARG A 92 -5.72 -0.61 -3.11
N GLY A 93 -5.97 -1.79 -3.67
CA GLY A 93 -5.70 -3.06 -3.01
C GLY A 93 -4.23 -3.16 -2.61
N ALA A 94 -3.31 -2.87 -3.53
CA ALA A 94 -1.87 -2.88 -3.27
C ALA A 94 -1.46 -1.88 -2.19
N ILE A 95 -1.95 -0.63 -2.24
CA ILE A 95 -1.63 0.42 -1.25
C ILE A 95 -2.17 0.05 0.14
N ARG A 96 -3.36 -0.55 0.22
CA ARG A 96 -3.92 -1.02 1.49
C ARG A 96 -3.04 -2.12 2.08
N LEU A 97 -2.73 -3.13 1.28
CA LEU A 97 -1.93 -4.28 1.70
C LEU A 97 -0.47 -3.93 2.01
N SER A 98 0.09 -2.89 1.41
CA SER A 98 1.45 -2.42 1.75
C SER A 98 1.56 -1.83 3.16
N ARG A 99 0.44 -1.63 3.86
CA ARG A 99 0.41 -1.21 5.27
C ARG A 99 0.56 -2.39 6.24
N ASP A 100 0.50 -3.63 5.75
CA ASP A 100 0.65 -4.81 6.58
C ASP A 100 2.04 -4.86 7.23
N ILE A 101 2.07 -4.84 8.56
CA ILE A 101 3.29 -4.80 9.36
C ILE A 101 4.02 -6.15 9.47
N THR A 102 3.41 -7.24 8.98
CA THR A 102 4.06 -8.55 8.89
C THR A 102 5.12 -8.57 7.79
N ALA A 103 5.01 -7.69 6.78
CA ALA A 103 6.04 -7.46 5.78
C ALA A 103 7.14 -6.52 6.30
N SER A 104 8.35 -6.66 5.77
CA SER A 104 9.48 -5.81 6.17
C SER A 104 9.25 -4.35 5.76
N ALA A 105 9.86 -3.41 6.48
CA ALA A 105 9.79 -1.99 6.11
C ALA A 105 10.38 -1.73 4.70
N ALA A 106 11.34 -2.54 4.26
CA ALA A 106 11.95 -2.46 2.93
C ALA A 106 10.96 -2.90 1.84
N ASP A 107 10.27 -4.03 2.03
CA ASP A 107 9.29 -4.53 1.07
C ASP A 107 8.11 -3.56 0.95
N ARG A 108 7.61 -3.09 2.09
CA ARG A 108 6.52 -2.10 2.13
C ARG A 108 6.90 -0.81 1.41
N LEU A 109 8.12 -0.32 1.61
CA LEU A 109 8.63 0.85 0.88
C LEU A 109 8.70 0.58 -0.63
N ALA A 110 9.24 -0.56 -1.03
CA ALA A 110 9.34 -0.94 -2.44
C ALA A 110 7.95 -1.03 -3.11
N TRP A 111 6.95 -1.57 -2.42
CA TRP A 111 5.57 -1.65 -2.90
C TRP A 111 4.92 -0.28 -3.01
N ILE A 112 5.12 0.61 -2.03
CA ILE A 112 4.61 1.98 -2.07
C ILE A 112 5.26 2.76 -3.21
N ASP A 113 6.55 2.56 -3.46
CA ASP A 113 7.26 3.17 -4.59
C ASP A 113 6.73 2.67 -5.94
N ALA A 114 6.44 1.38 -6.06
CA ALA A 114 5.79 0.83 -7.24
C ALA A 114 4.37 1.39 -7.43
N ALA A 115 3.60 1.55 -6.35
CA ALA A 115 2.28 2.15 -6.38
C ALA A 115 2.33 3.62 -6.83
N LEU A 116 3.27 4.42 -6.31
CA LEU A 116 3.51 5.80 -6.73
C LEU A 116 3.84 5.92 -8.21
N LYS A 117 4.57 4.96 -8.78
CA LYS A 117 4.90 4.91 -10.22
C LYS A 117 3.71 4.47 -11.08
N ALA A 118 2.86 3.58 -10.57
CA ALA A 118 1.66 3.11 -11.26
C ALA A 118 0.50 4.11 -11.20
N ALA A 119 0.50 4.99 -10.19
CA ALA A 119 -0.52 6.02 -10.01
C ALA A 119 -0.52 7.02 -11.17
N THR A 120 -1.68 7.16 -11.81
CA THR A 120 -1.89 8.10 -12.92
C THR A 120 -2.65 9.35 -12.50
N ARG A 121 -3.23 9.34 -11.29
CA ARG A 121 -4.03 10.42 -10.75
C ARG A 121 -3.44 10.93 -9.44
N ALA A 122 -3.59 12.23 -9.18
CA ALA A 122 -3.15 12.85 -7.93
C ALA A 122 -3.75 12.15 -6.69
N GLU A 123 -5.04 11.79 -6.71
CA GLU A 123 -5.69 11.07 -5.60
C GLU A 123 -5.02 9.73 -5.28
N GLU A 124 -4.61 8.98 -6.31
CA GLU A 124 -3.93 7.68 -6.13
C GLU A 124 -2.55 7.87 -5.51
N LYS A 125 -1.81 8.89 -5.99
CA LYS A 125 -0.53 9.27 -5.39
C LYS A 125 -0.71 9.65 -3.92
N ARG A 126 -1.71 10.48 -3.57
CA ARG A 126 -2.00 10.87 -2.17
C ARG A 126 -2.20 9.66 -1.27
N GLU A 127 -2.94 8.67 -1.73
CA GLU A 127 -3.21 7.44 -0.98
C GLU A 127 -1.92 6.65 -0.70
N ALA A 128 -1.03 6.55 -1.70
CA ALA A 128 0.27 5.93 -1.54
C ALA A 128 1.22 6.75 -0.63
N VAL A 129 1.21 8.09 -0.70
CA VAL A 129 1.97 8.94 0.23
C VAL A 129 1.47 8.79 1.67
N SER A 130 0.15 8.62 1.86
CA SER A 130 -0.41 8.32 3.18
C SER A 130 0.11 6.99 3.74
N ALA A 131 0.26 5.96 2.89
CA ALA A 131 0.86 4.70 3.31
C ALA A 131 2.37 4.85 3.61
N LEU A 132 3.08 5.65 2.81
CA LEU A 132 4.49 6.00 3.05
C LEU A 132 4.66 6.62 4.44
N ALA A 133 3.78 7.55 4.83
CA ALA A 133 3.80 8.28 6.09
C ALA A 133 3.66 7.41 7.36
N GLU A 134 3.33 6.13 7.20
CA GLU A 134 3.25 5.15 8.30
C GLU A 134 4.52 4.33 8.47
N LEU A 135 5.47 4.43 7.53
CA LEU A 135 6.77 3.78 7.65
C LEU A 135 7.69 4.57 8.58
N ASP A 136 8.25 3.85 9.55
CA ASP A 136 9.23 4.36 10.49
C ASP A 136 10.63 3.93 10.04
N SER A 137 11.12 4.52 8.94
CA SER A 137 12.47 4.22 8.43
C SER A 137 13.13 5.45 7.80
N PRO A 138 14.48 5.57 7.88
CA PRO A 138 15.20 6.65 7.21
C PRO A 138 15.00 6.68 5.69
N ALA A 139 14.83 5.51 5.07
CA ALA A 139 14.56 5.42 3.63
C ALA A 139 13.19 5.99 3.26
N ALA A 140 12.17 5.79 4.11
CA ALA A 140 10.84 6.38 3.91
C ALA A 140 10.87 7.91 4.06
N VAL A 141 11.64 8.44 5.01
CA VAL A 141 11.87 9.88 5.17
C VAL A 141 12.52 10.47 3.91
N ALA A 142 13.60 9.86 3.44
CA ALA A 142 14.28 10.30 2.23
C ALA A 142 13.33 10.29 1.02
N ARG A 143 12.52 9.24 0.90
CA ARG A 143 11.53 9.13 -0.17
C ARG A 143 10.43 10.20 -0.07
N ALA A 144 9.92 10.48 1.12
CA ALA A 144 8.95 11.55 1.35
C ALA A 144 9.53 12.94 1.00
N GLY A 145 10.83 13.15 1.25
CA GLY A 145 11.54 14.37 0.84
C GLY A 145 11.60 14.56 -0.67
N MET A 146 11.71 13.49 -1.46
CA MET A 146 11.66 13.57 -2.92
C MET A 146 10.27 13.95 -3.45
N LEU A 147 9.20 13.62 -2.72
CA LEU A 147 7.83 13.94 -3.12
C LEU A 147 7.49 15.43 -2.98
N LEU A 148 8.34 16.22 -2.31
CA LEU A 148 8.21 17.68 -2.29
C LEU A 148 8.39 18.31 -3.68
N ASP A 149 9.07 17.62 -4.60
CA ASP A 149 9.26 18.06 -5.98
C ASP A 149 8.24 17.43 -6.95
N ASP A 150 7.37 16.52 -6.48
CA ASP A 150 6.29 15.98 -7.31
C ASP A 150 5.17 17.02 -7.41
N PRO A 151 4.73 17.40 -8.62
CA PRO A 151 3.74 18.46 -8.81
C PRO A 151 2.35 18.12 -8.26
N ASP A 152 2.02 16.84 -8.09
CA ASP A 152 0.68 16.39 -7.69
C ASP A 152 0.53 16.23 -6.16
N VAL A 153 1.64 15.99 -5.45
CA VAL A 153 1.65 15.63 -4.02
C VAL A 153 2.72 16.33 -3.16
N PRO A 154 3.10 17.59 -3.42
CA PRO A 154 4.13 18.24 -2.61
C PRO A 154 3.66 18.50 -1.17
N ARG A 155 2.35 18.75 -1.00
CA ARG A 155 1.70 18.93 0.31
C ARG A 155 1.68 17.63 1.11
N GLU A 156 1.32 16.52 0.47
CA GLU A 156 1.27 15.22 1.12
C GLU A 156 2.67 14.73 1.49
N GLY A 157 3.68 14.98 0.65
CA GLY A 157 5.08 14.74 0.99
C GLY A 157 5.51 15.52 2.24
N ALA A 158 5.14 16.79 2.33
CA ALA A 158 5.43 17.62 3.50
C ALA A 158 4.74 17.13 4.78
N LEU A 159 3.46 16.73 4.69
CA LEU A 159 2.72 16.15 5.81
C LEU A 159 3.31 14.80 6.25
N ALA A 160 3.76 13.98 5.30
CA ALA A 160 4.43 12.71 5.58
C ALA A 160 5.74 12.93 6.35
N LEU A 161 6.58 13.86 5.90
CA LEU A 161 7.81 14.25 6.61
C LEU A 161 7.51 14.74 8.03
N ALA A 162 6.53 15.64 8.18
CA ALA A 162 6.15 16.16 9.49
C ALA A 162 5.68 15.04 10.43
N ARG A 163 4.90 14.07 9.92
CA ARG A 163 4.44 12.91 10.70
C ARG A 163 5.59 12.01 11.14
N MET A 164 6.56 11.73 10.26
CA MET A 164 7.68 10.83 10.55
C MET A 164 8.70 11.47 11.50
N LEU A 165 9.07 12.72 11.24
CA LEU A 165 10.20 13.39 11.92
C LEU A 165 9.76 14.18 13.14
N VAL A 166 8.56 14.73 13.13
CA VAL A 166 8.03 15.57 14.21
C VAL A 166 6.64 15.07 14.64
N PRO A 167 6.49 13.79 15.04
CA PRO A 167 5.19 13.23 15.42
C PRO A 167 4.60 13.94 16.64
N GLU A 168 3.29 13.82 16.85
CA GLU A 168 2.56 14.53 17.92
C GLU A 168 3.05 14.13 19.31
N LYS A 169 3.48 12.87 19.43
CA LYS A 169 4.09 12.29 20.62
C LYS A 169 5.53 11.90 20.28
N PRO A 170 6.50 12.82 20.37
CA PRO A 170 7.88 12.52 20.04
C PRO A 170 8.46 11.47 20.99
N ARG A 171 9.24 10.54 20.43
CA ARG A 171 10.01 9.59 21.23
C ARG A 171 11.11 10.36 21.97
N LYS A 172 11.28 10.07 23.26
CA LYS A 172 12.33 10.73 24.07
C LYS A 172 13.71 10.43 23.46
N GLY A 173 14.48 11.48 23.18
CA GLY A 173 15.87 11.37 22.73
C GLY A 173 16.09 11.30 21.22
N THR A 174 15.04 11.34 20.39
CA THR A 174 15.21 11.40 18.92
C THR A 174 15.76 12.77 18.53
N LYS A 175 16.97 12.79 17.97
CA LYS A 175 17.57 14.00 17.39
C LYS A 175 17.38 13.97 15.87
N LEU A 176 16.99 15.11 15.32
CA LEU A 176 16.94 15.30 13.87
C LEU A 176 18.37 15.37 13.33
N SER A 177 18.63 14.62 12.26
CA SER A 177 19.88 14.75 11.50
C SER A 177 19.89 16.05 10.67
N ALA A 178 21.06 16.42 10.14
CA ALA A 178 21.15 17.56 9.23
C ALA A 178 20.29 17.37 7.96
N GLY A 179 20.17 16.12 7.49
CA GLY A 179 19.30 15.77 6.36
C GLY A 179 17.81 15.97 6.69
N ASP A 180 17.38 15.55 7.89
CA ASP A 180 16.00 15.72 8.36
C ASP A 180 15.63 17.21 8.48
N ILE A 181 16.55 18.01 9.01
CA ILE A 181 16.39 19.48 9.12
C ILE A 181 16.23 20.12 7.74
N ALA A 182 17.08 19.73 6.77
CA ALA A 182 16.99 20.23 5.41
C ALA A 182 15.66 19.85 4.73
N ALA A 183 15.22 18.59 4.89
CA ALA A 183 13.94 18.12 4.36
C ALA A 183 12.75 18.87 4.98
N LEU A 184 12.74 19.08 6.30
CA LEU A 184 11.69 19.83 6.99
C LEU A 184 11.67 21.32 6.60
N ARG A 185 12.83 21.95 6.41
CA ARG A 185 12.91 23.33 5.88
C ARG A 185 12.30 23.43 4.49
N LYS A 186 12.59 22.45 3.62
CA LYS A 186 11.98 22.38 2.28
C LYS A 186 10.47 22.11 2.34
N ALA A 187 9.99 21.39 3.35
CA ALA A 187 8.58 21.07 3.53
C ALA A 187 7.72 22.26 4.04
N LEU A 188 8.31 23.21 4.79
CA LEU A 188 7.60 24.32 5.42
C LEU A 188 6.64 25.12 4.52
N PRO A 189 7.00 25.46 3.26
CA PRO A 189 6.10 26.19 2.36
C PRO A 189 4.85 25.40 1.97
N HIS A 190 4.93 24.07 1.98
CA HIS A 190 3.84 23.17 1.58
C HIS A 190 2.94 22.75 2.73
N LEU A 191 3.37 22.98 3.98
CA LEU A 191 2.59 22.65 5.16
C LEU A 191 1.41 23.61 5.32
N PRO A 192 0.19 23.10 5.60
CA PRO A 192 -0.95 23.95 5.93
C PRO A 192 -0.69 24.71 7.23
N ALA A 193 -1.25 25.92 7.34
CA ALA A 193 -1.26 26.65 8.60
C ALA A 193 -1.97 25.82 9.69
N GLY A 194 -1.38 25.77 10.89
CA GLY A 194 -1.93 25.03 12.02
C GLY A 194 -0.87 24.44 12.95
N ASP A 195 -1.30 23.47 13.77
CA ASP A 195 -0.46 22.81 14.77
C ASP A 195 0.77 22.13 14.14
N VAL A 196 0.56 21.40 13.03
CA VAL A 196 1.64 20.66 12.36
C VAL A 196 2.78 21.58 11.93
N LYS A 197 2.46 22.71 11.28
CA LYS A 197 3.48 23.68 10.84
C LYS A 197 4.20 24.31 12.04
N SER A 198 3.45 24.71 13.06
CA SER A 198 3.99 25.28 14.31
C SER A 198 4.96 24.31 15.00
N ARG A 199 4.67 23.02 14.99
CA ARG A 199 5.54 21.98 15.55
C ARG A 199 6.83 21.81 14.75
N VAL A 200 6.74 21.79 13.42
CA VAL A 200 7.92 21.72 12.56
C VAL A 200 8.82 22.94 12.79
N GLU A 201 8.26 24.15 12.84
CA GLU A 201 9.00 25.39 13.12
C GLU A 201 9.71 25.36 14.48
N LYS A 202 9.05 24.85 15.53
CA LYS A 202 9.66 24.70 16.87
C LYS A 202 10.76 23.65 16.93
N ALA A 203 10.67 22.61 16.10
CA ALA A 203 11.66 21.52 16.07
C ALA A 203 12.93 21.89 15.29
N LEU A 204 12.85 22.88 14.40
CA LEU A 204 13.98 23.32 13.61
C LEU A 204 14.93 24.20 14.45
N PRO A 205 16.25 23.99 14.35
CA PRO A 205 17.21 24.91 14.93
C PRO A 205 17.11 26.28 14.24
N LYS A 206 17.25 27.34 15.05
CA LYS A 206 17.31 28.74 14.61
C LYS A 206 18.49 28.97 13.66
#